data_AF-A0A367HX00-F1
#
_entry.id   AF-A0A367HX00-F1
#
_cell.length_a   1.000
_cell.length_b   1.000
_cell.length_c   1.000
_cell.angle_alpha   90.00
_cell.angle_beta   90.00
_cell.angle_gamma   90.00
#
_symmetry.space_group_name_H-M   'P 1'
#
loop_
_entity.id
_entity.type
_entity.pdbx_description
1 polymer ?
#
loop_
_entity_poly.entity_id
_entity_poly.type
_entity_poly.pdbx_seq_one_letter_code
_entity_poly.pdbx_strand_id
1 'polypeptide(L)'
;MSLDHQPPPGPPLFTNPGQSGLVSTPEAKRSAANTIETRLEPDTKKSGTHADESTAAAIKEFGPHDGHGWVTSGALKKAHHTWGEQVQGLMNRLAGEKSALRGANSLFQKTDFGVHQDIGRPDSPLDHY
;
A
#
# COMPACT_ATOMS: atom_id res chain seq x y z
N MET A 1 -47.47 31.54 -15.38
CA MET A 1 -46.17 30.94 -15.75
C MET A 1 -45.50 30.51 -14.46
N SER A 2 -45.73 29.25 -14.06
CA SER A 2 -45.06 28.62 -12.91
C SER A 2 -44.00 27.69 -13.49
N LEU A 3 -42.73 27.90 -13.17
CA LEU A 3 -41.64 27.01 -13.57
C LEU A 3 -41.45 26.00 -12.44
N ASP A 4 -41.96 24.79 -12.63
CA ASP A 4 -41.67 23.64 -11.77
C ASP A 4 -40.17 23.33 -11.84
N HIS A 5 -39.47 23.60 -10.74
CA HIS A 5 -38.06 23.27 -10.59
C HIS A 5 -37.95 21.87 -9.97
N GLN A 6 -37.94 20.84 -10.82
CA GLN A 6 -37.60 19.49 -10.40
C GLN A 6 -36.06 19.39 -10.25
N PRO A 7 -35.53 19.03 -9.07
CA PRO A 7 -34.10 18.77 -8.94
C PRO A 7 -33.72 17.53 -9.80
N PRO A 8 -32.50 17.50 -10.37
CA PRO A 8 -32.08 16.40 -11.21
C PRO A 8 -32.07 15.08 -10.41
N PRO A 9 -32.40 13.93 -11.04
CA PRO A 9 -32.26 12.64 -10.37
C PRO A 9 -30.79 12.46 -9.95
N GLY A 10 -30.58 12.33 -8.64
CA GLY A 10 -29.27 12.02 -8.09
C GLY A 10 -28.76 10.67 -8.63
N PRO A 11 -27.43 10.43 -8.58
CA PRO A 11 -26.87 9.16 -9.00
C PRO A 11 -27.51 8.02 -8.18
N PRO A 12 -27.70 6.82 -8.78
CA PRO A 12 -28.36 5.72 -8.10
C PRO A 12 -27.58 5.39 -6.82
N LEU A 13 -28.27 5.52 -5.68
CA LEU A 13 -27.81 5.03 -4.39
C LEU A 13 -27.75 3.51 -4.51
N PHE A 14 -26.55 2.99 -4.75
CA PHE A 14 -26.26 1.61 -4.42
C PHE A 14 -26.39 1.49 -2.90
N THR A 15 -27.37 0.73 -2.41
CA THR A 15 -27.14 -0.39 -1.48
C THR A 15 -28.47 -1.03 -1.10
N ASN A 16 -28.63 -2.29 -1.52
CA ASN A 16 -29.53 -3.21 -0.84
C ASN A 16 -28.78 -3.68 0.43
N PRO A 17 -29.34 -3.59 1.65
CA PRO A 17 -28.63 -3.88 2.91
C PRO A 17 -28.47 -5.39 3.17
N GLY A 18 -28.03 -6.14 2.16
CA GLY A 18 -27.85 -7.60 2.24
C GLY A 18 -26.84 -8.20 1.26
N GLN A 19 -26.26 -7.40 0.35
CA GLN A 19 -25.20 -7.86 -0.56
C GLN A 19 -24.13 -6.77 -0.73
N SER A 20 -23.40 -6.48 0.34
CA SER A 20 -22.14 -5.75 0.23
C SER A 20 -21.00 -6.77 0.27
N GLY A 21 -20.67 -7.34 -0.88
CA GLY A 21 -19.44 -8.11 -1.03
C GLY A 21 -18.22 -7.22 -0.75
N LEU A 22 -17.15 -7.79 -0.19
CA LEU A 22 -15.90 -7.05 -0.01
C LEU A 22 -15.41 -6.50 -1.36
N VAL A 23 -14.84 -5.29 -1.36
CA VAL A 23 -14.29 -4.64 -2.56
C VAL A 23 -13.12 -5.46 -3.18
N SER A 24 -12.51 -6.37 -2.42
CA SER A 24 -11.47 -7.31 -2.89
C SER A 24 -11.45 -8.62 -2.12
N THR A 25 -10.98 -9.69 -2.77
CA THR A 25 -10.92 -11.04 -2.18
C THR A 25 -9.68 -11.24 -1.29
N PRO A 26 -9.74 -12.18 -0.32
CA PRO A 26 -8.57 -12.58 0.47
C PRO A 26 -7.37 -13.02 -0.39
N GLU A 27 -7.62 -13.77 -1.47
CA GLU A 27 -6.60 -14.22 -2.43
C GLU A 27 -5.91 -13.04 -3.11
N ALA A 28 -6.68 -12.03 -3.54
CA ALA A 28 -6.15 -10.83 -4.17
C ALA A 28 -5.27 -10.03 -3.19
N LYS A 29 -5.68 -9.92 -1.92
CA LYS A 29 -4.88 -9.26 -0.87
C LYS A 29 -3.57 -10.00 -0.60
N ARG A 30 -3.60 -11.34 -0.53
CA ARG A 30 -2.41 -12.19 -0.40
C ARG A 30 -1.46 -12.04 -1.60
N SER A 31 -2.01 -12.07 -2.82
CA SER A 31 -1.25 -11.89 -4.04
C SER A 31 -0.55 -10.53 -4.07
N ALA A 32 -1.27 -9.45 -3.74
CA ALA A 32 -0.70 -8.11 -3.65
C ALA A 32 0.42 -8.01 -2.61
N ALA A 33 0.22 -8.57 -1.41
CA ALA A 33 1.26 -8.60 -0.38
C ALA A 33 2.52 -9.37 -0.86
N ASN A 34 2.33 -10.49 -1.58
CA ASN A 34 3.42 -11.26 -2.15
C ASN A 34 4.16 -10.49 -3.25
N THR A 35 3.45 -9.75 -4.11
CA THR A 35 4.07 -8.89 -5.11
C THR A 35 4.91 -7.78 -4.48
N ILE A 36 4.43 -7.17 -3.38
CA ILE A 36 5.19 -6.18 -2.64
C ILE A 36 6.51 -6.78 -2.13
N GLU A 37 6.44 -7.93 -1.48
CA GLU A 37 7.60 -8.61 -0.87
C GLU A 37 8.61 -9.15 -1.88
N THR A 38 8.14 -9.77 -2.95
CA THR A 38 9.01 -10.53 -3.88
C THR A 38 9.54 -9.69 -5.03
N ARG A 39 8.88 -8.58 -5.34
CA ARG A 39 9.22 -7.74 -6.49
C ARG A 39 9.44 -6.29 -6.11
N LEU A 40 8.44 -5.62 -5.53
CA LEU A 40 8.52 -4.17 -5.32
C LEU A 40 9.58 -3.77 -4.30
N GLU A 41 9.62 -4.42 -3.13
CA GLU A 41 10.64 -4.15 -2.11
C GLU A 41 12.07 -4.40 -2.64
N PRO A 42 12.38 -5.58 -3.25
CA PRO A 42 13.70 -5.83 -3.82
C PRO A 42 14.08 -4.88 -4.95
N ASP A 43 13.19 -4.66 -5.92
CA ASP A 43 13.47 -3.82 -7.10
C ASP A 43 13.65 -2.36 -6.70
N THR A 44 12.84 -1.86 -5.75
CA THR A 44 12.98 -0.50 -5.20
C THR A 44 14.30 -0.35 -4.47
N LYS A 45 14.66 -1.32 -3.61
CA LYS A 45 15.94 -1.31 -2.91
C LYS A 45 17.12 -1.32 -3.88
N LYS A 46 17.10 -2.22 -4.87
CA LYS A 46 18.15 -2.33 -5.88
C LYS A 46 18.33 -1.03 -6.68
N SER A 47 17.22 -0.45 -7.13
CA SER A 47 17.23 0.81 -7.88
C SER A 47 17.75 1.96 -7.00
N GLY A 48 17.34 1.99 -5.73
CA GLY A 48 17.83 2.93 -4.74
C GLY A 48 19.35 2.82 -4.53
N THR A 49 19.87 1.61 -4.30
CA THR A 49 21.32 1.36 -4.16
C THR A 49 22.10 1.75 -5.42
N HIS A 50 21.60 1.43 -6.60
CA HIS A 50 22.27 1.81 -7.85
C HIS A 50 22.36 3.33 -8.02
N ALA A 51 21.27 4.04 -7.72
CA ALA A 51 21.27 5.50 -7.72
C ALA A 51 22.20 6.08 -6.64
N ASP A 52 22.30 5.40 -5.49
CA ASP A 52 23.16 5.81 -4.39
C ASP A 52 24.64 5.78 -4.81
N GLU A 53 25.10 4.63 -5.31
CA GLU A 53 26.47 4.40 -5.79
C GLU A 53 26.85 5.38 -6.92
N SER A 54 25.97 5.52 -7.92
CA SER A 54 26.22 6.38 -9.09
C SER A 54 26.34 7.85 -8.69
N THR A 55 25.48 8.31 -7.77
CA THR A 55 25.48 9.71 -7.34
C THR A 55 26.63 10.00 -6.38
N ALA A 56 26.99 9.06 -5.50
CA ALA A 56 28.16 9.17 -4.63
C ALA A 56 29.46 9.28 -5.45
N ALA A 57 29.59 8.50 -6.53
CA ALA A 57 30.72 8.59 -7.46
C ALA A 57 30.77 9.98 -8.13
N ALA A 58 29.63 10.48 -8.61
CA ALA A 58 29.57 11.81 -9.23
C ALA A 58 29.88 12.95 -8.25
N ILE A 59 29.41 12.88 -7.00
CA ILE A 59 29.74 13.86 -5.95
C ILE A 59 31.25 13.90 -5.70
N LYS A 60 31.90 12.73 -5.71
CA LYS A 60 33.36 12.63 -5.53
C LYS A 60 34.10 13.26 -6.69
N GLU A 61 33.71 12.96 -7.93
CA GLU A 61 34.34 13.50 -9.15
C GLU A 61 34.20 15.03 -9.26
N PHE A 62 33.04 15.57 -8.87
CA PHE A 62 32.81 17.02 -8.86
C PHE A 62 33.36 17.71 -7.59
N GLY A 63 33.92 16.94 -6.65
CA GLY A 63 34.50 17.45 -5.43
C GLY A 63 35.81 18.22 -5.67
N PRO A 64 36.37 18.86 -4.63
CA PRO A 64 37.67 19.52 -4.72
C PRO A 64 38.76 18.47 -4.92
N HIS A 65 39.39 18.44 -6.10
CA HIS A 65 40.60 17.67 -6.33
C HIS A 65 41.87 18.46 -5.95
N ASP A 66 41.82 19.79 -6.05
CA ASP A 66 42.99 20.67 -6.04
C ASP A 66 42.72 22.08 -5.42
N GLY A 67 41.65 22.21 -4.63
CA GLY A 67 41.46 23.36 -3.72
C GLY A 67 40.05 23.95 -3.71
N HIS A 68 39.34 23.93 -4.85
CA HIS A 68 37.94 24.32 -4.95
C HIS A 68 37.16 23.33 -5.81
N GLY A 69 36.20 22.63 -5.22
CA GLY A 69 35.30 21.72 -5.95
C GLY A 69 34.27 22.49 -6.75
N TRP A 70 33.59 21.79 -7.66
CA TRP A 70 32.51 22.37 -8.44
C TRP A 70 31.34 22.72 -7.53
N VAL A 71 30.71 23.89 -7.73
CA VAL A 71 29.50 24.31 -6.98
C VAL A 71 28.40 23.24 -7.06
N THR A 72 28.33 22.51 -8.17
CA THR A 72 27.39 21.42 -8.41
C THR A 72 27.53 20.25 -7.43
N SER A 73 28.72 19.99 -6.88
CA SER A 73 28.95 18.89 -5.94
C SER A 73 28.11 19.04 -4.65
N GLY A 74 27.99 20.27 -4.14
CA GLY A 74 27.17 20.57 -2.96
C GLY A 74 25.67 20.40 -3.23
N ALA A 75 25.19 20.90 -4.37
CA ALA A 75 23.80 20.73 -4.79
C ALA A 75 23.46 19.25 -5.03
N LEU A 76 24.35 18.51 -5.68
CA LEU A 76 24.21 17.08 -5.94
C LEU A 76 24.20 16.28 -4.64
N LYS A 77 25.07 16.61 -3.67
CA LYS A 77 25.06 15.99 -2.33
C LYS A 77 23.73 16.19 -1.60
N LYS A 78 23.14 17.37 -1.69
CA LYS A 78 21.83 17.65 -1.09
C LYS A 78 20.73 16.84 -1.79
N ALA A 79 20.70 16.84 -3.12
CA ALA A 79 19.73 16.08 -3.89
C ALA A 79 19.81 14.56 -3.59
N HIS A 80 21.03 14.04 -3.51
CA HIS A 80 21.32 12.65 -3.17
C HIS A 80 20.83 12.28 -1.76
N HIS A 81 21.06 13.14 -0.77
CA HIS A 81 20.54 12.94 0.57
C HIS A 81 19.00 12.87 0.60
N THR A 82 18.33 13.83 -0.04
CA THR A 82 16.87 13.84 -0.14
C THR A 82 16.34 12.62 -0.87
N TRP A 83 16.99 12.19 -1.95
CA TRP A 83 16.64 10.93 -2.64
C TRP A 83 16.70 9.73 -1.69
N GLY A 84 17.77 9.60 -0.90
CA GLY A 84 17.90 8.53 0.10
C GLY A 84 16.74 8.53 1.11
N GLU A 85 16.33 9.70 1.60
CA GLU A 85 15.16 9.84 2.47
C GLU A 85 13.85 9.41 1.78
N GLN A 86 13.66 9.77 0.51
CA GLN A 86 12.48 9.36 -0.27
C GLN A 86 12.44 7.84 -0.50
N VAL A 87 13.57 7.22 -0.85
CA VAL A 87 13.67 5.75 -1.00
C VAL A 87 13.36 5.06 0.33
N GLN A 88 13.90 5.56 1.44
CA GLN A 88 13.61 5.00 2.77
C GLN A 88 12.13 5.13 3.14
N GLY A 89 11.53 6.30 2.88
CA GLY A 89 10.10 6.52 3.11
C GLY A 89 9.23 5.57 2.28
N LEU A 90 9.58 5.36 1.02
CA LEU A 90 8.89 4.41 0.14
C LEU A 90 9.01 2.98 0.66
N MET A 91 10.21 2.54 1.07
CA MET A 91 10.41 1.19 1.64
C MET A 91 9.60 0.98 2.92
N ASN A 92 9.53 1.98 3.80
CA ASN A 92 8.70 1.93 5.01
C ASN A 92 7.21 1.80 4.67
N ARG A 93 6.74 2.56 3.66
CA ARG A 93 5.36 2.47 3.18
C ARG A 93 5.04 1.10 2.60
N LEU A 94 5.89 0.55 1.74
CA LEU A 94 5.72 -0.79 1.17
C LEU A 94 5.63 -1.86 2.27
N ALA A 95 6.50 -1.80 3.28
CA ALA A 95 6.46 -2.70 4.42
C ALA A 95 5.14 -2.58 5.21
N GLY A 96 4.67 -1.35 5.42
CA GLY A 96 3.38 -1.06 6.07
C GLY A 96 2.19 -1.60 5.28
N GLU A 97 2.15 -1.37 3.97
CA GLU A 97 1.10 -1.87 3.08
C GLU A 97 1.07 -3.41 3.04
N LYS A 98 2.24 -4.06 2.94
CA LYS A 98 2.36 -5.52 3.04
C LYS A 98 1.77 -6.05 4.35
N SER A 99 2.12 -5.42 5.48
CA SER A 99 1.61 -5.80 6.81
C SER A 99 0.09 -5.64 6.90
N ALA A 100 -0.44 -4.51 6.42
CA ALA A 100 -1.87 -4.24 6.40
C ALA A 100 -2.65 -5.24 5.53
N LEU A 101 -2.14 -5.59 4.34
CA LEU A 101 -2.77 -6.56 3.45
C LEU A 101 -2.80 -7.96 4.07
N ARG A 102 -1.71 -8.39 4.72
CA ARG A 102 -1.67 -9.66 5.45
C ARG A 102 -2.61 -9.65 6.66
N GLY A 103 -2.63 -8.56 7.42
CA GLY A 103 -3.52 -8.39 8.56
C GLY A 103 -5.00 -8.46 8.17
N ALA A 104 -5.39 -7.78 7.09
CA ALA A 104 -6.75 -7.82 6.56
C ALA A 104 -7.17 -9.22 6.12
N ASN A 105 -6.29 -9.97 5.45
CA ASN A 105 -6.57 -11.37 5.08
C ASN A 105 -6.82 -12.23 6.32
N SER A 106 -5.97 -12.12 7.35
CA SER A 106 -6.12 -12.89 8.59
C SER A 106 -7.40 -12.53 9.35
N LEU A 107 -7.82 -11.27 9.35
CA LEU A 107 -9.07 -10.83 9.96
C LEU A 107 -10.28 -11.48 9.28
N PHE A 108 -10.37 -11.38 7.95
CA PHE A 108 -11.50 -11.95 7.22
C PHE A 108 -11.61 -13.47 7.38
N GLN A 109 -10.48 -14.20 7.30
CA GLN A 109 -10.49 -15.64 7.54
C GLN A 109 -11.01 -16.01 8.94
N LYS A 110 -10.60 -15.28 9.99
CA LYS A 110 -11.09 -15.53 11.35
C LYS A 110 -12.59 -15.24 11.48
N THR A 111 -13.07 -14.17 10.88
CA THR A 111 -14.50 -13.84 10.85
C THR A 111 -15.28 -14.95 10.15
N ASP A 112 -14.82 -15.43 9.00
CA ASP A 112 -15.47 -16.51 8.25
C ASP A 112 -15.55 -17.81 9.08
N PHE A 113 -14.46 -18.18 9.78
CA PHE A 113 -14.46 -19.34 10.67
C PHE A 113 -15.40 -19.18 11.86
N GLY A 114 -15.45 -18.00 12.48
CA GLY A 114 -16.36 -17.72 13.60
C GLY A 114 -17.82 -17.84 13.18
N VAL A 115 -18.18 -17.19 12.07
CA VAL A 115 -19.54 -17.27 11.51
C VAL A 115 -19.90 -18.72 11.13
N HIS A 116 -18.97 -19.48 10.55
CA HIS A 116 -19.22 -20.89 10.26
C HIS A 116 -19.48 -21.72 11.53
N GLN A 117 -18.74 -21.47 12.62
CA GLN A 117 -18.96 -22.15 13.90
C GLN A 117 -20.32 -21.79 14.52
N ASP A 118 -20.72 -20.52 14.44
CA ASP A 118 -22.02 -20.05 14.95
C ASP A 118 -23.19 -20.63 14.16
N ILE A 119 -23.08 -20.68 12.82
CA ILE A 119 -24.12 -21.27 11.95
C ILE A 119 -24.14 -22.79 12.06
N GLY A 120 -22.98 -23.43 12.27
CA GLY A 120 -22.86 -24.89 12.44
C GLY A 120 -23.30 -25.40 13.82
N ARG A 121 -23.54 -24.49 14.77
CA ARG A 121 -24.13 -24.76 16.09
C ARG A 121 -25.37 -23.88 16.33
N PRO A 122 -26.43 -24.00 15.53
CA PRO A 122 -27.70 -23.50 16.02
C PRO A 122 -28.07 -24.41 17.22
N ASP A 123 -28.15 -23.86 18.44
CA ASP A 123 -28.85 -24.52 19.53
C ASP A 123 -30.28 -24.74 19.03
N SER A 124 -30.54 -25.95 18.55
CA SER A 124 -31.82 -26.32 18.01
C SER A 124 -32.77 -26.45 19.19
N PRO A 125 -33.90 -25.72 19.22
CA PRO A 125 -34.94 -25.94 20.22
C PRO A 125 -35.49 -27.38 20.19
N LEU A 126 -35.15 -28.16 19.16
CA LEU A 126 -35.53 -29.56 18.99
C LEU A 126 -34.54 -30.55 19.63
N ASP A 127 -33.35 -30.12 20.06
CA ASP A 127 -32.40 -30.96 20.84
C ASP A 127 -32.75 -31.01 22.34
N HIS A 128 -33.76 -30.23 22.76
CA HIS A 128 -34.26 -30.16 24.13
C HIS A 128 -35.61 -30.89 24.36
N TYR A 129 -36.03 -31.74 23.42
CA TYR A 129 -37.20 -32.63 23.55
C TYR A 129 -36.79 -34.11 23.45
#